data_AF-A0A8H7Y8S6-F1
#
_entry.id   AF-A0A8H7Y8S6-F1
#
_cell.length_a   1.000
_cell.length_b   1.000
_cell.length_c   1.000
_cell.angle_alpha   90.00
_cell.angle_beta   90.00
_cell.angle_gamma   90.00
#
_symmetry.space_group_name_H-M   'P 1'
#
loop_
_entity.id
_entity.type
_entity.pdbx_description
1 polymer ?
#
loop_
_entity_poly.entity_id
_entity_poly.type
_entity_poly.pdbx_seq_one_letter_code
_entity_poly.pdbx_strand_id
1 'polypeptide(L)'
;MEQARSQGSTVLHSEITIQSLPVELIFDIFTYFKLKTYIIAHGVCKEWRRLLPLAPINPVRRRLFQLYQNMINTPDFIKTRVWIVDNLAPFDRQAYIDALLSQYPAIPEEFRIWILEWPARAVIACMWPGLPFSVCYSVGPQRRYGVNWLGYKKHSPKLLAPIYCHGSRTSKFSPALLIWRATYITEYLSFDESEPALFGRVVVKDYMEHQSPALIFHHRGAIYMSGDKKTAPSNNDENSYTLSGSFPDWICYLEYQWAITVEQIHYVGSSQIDTGFLIEEDRVMTCFNQDIMNTRPTMEWTERQRFLDHLTFPYYG
;
A
#
# COMPACT_ATOMS: atom_id res chain seq x y z
N MET A 1 -27.49 10.76 78.04
CA MET A 1 -26.32 10.43 77.20
C MET A 1 -26.79 10.41 75.76
N GLU A 2 -26.81 11.59 75.13
CA GLU A 2 -27.17 11.78 73.72
C GLU A 2 -25.89 11.72 72.88
N GLN A 3 -25.78 10.70 72.03
CA GLN A 3 -24.73 10.60 71.02
C GLN A 3 -25.19 11.32 69.74
N ALA A 4 -24.57 12.46 69.46
CA ALA A 4 -24.73 13.23 68.24
C ALA A 4 -24.21 12.43 67.03
N ARG A 5 -25.11 12.03 66.13
CA ARG A 5 -24.77 11.49 64.81
C ARG A 5 -24.30 12.63 63.91
N SER A 6 -22.99 12.71 63.69
CA SER A 6 -22.37 13.52 62.66
C SER A 6 -22.82 13.01 61.28
N GLN A 7 -23.71 13.77 60.62
CA GLN A 7 -24.04 13.57 59.21
C GLN A 7 -22.92 14.18 58.36
N GLY A 8 -21.92 13.36 58.02
CA GLY A 8 -20.91 13.72 57.03
C GLY A 8 -21.56 13.81 55.65
N SER A 9 -21.76 15.04 55.16
CA SER A 9 -22.24 15.30 53.82
C SER A 9 -21.14 15.00 52.81
N THR A 10 -21.10 13.77 52.30
CA THR A 10 -20.26 13.39 51.16
C THR A 10 -20.78 14.07 49.91
N VAL A 11 -20.15 15.18 49.52
CA VAL A 11 -20.30 15.78 48.20
C VAL A 11 -19.86 14.75 47.17
N LEU A 12 -20.83 14.15 46.48
CA LEU A 12 -20.58 13.30 45.33
C LEU A 12 -20.02 14.18 44.21
N HIS A 13 -18.69 14.26 44.12
CA HIS A 13 -18.04 14.77 42.92
C HIS A 13 -18.43 13.86 41.77
N SER A 14 -19.38 14.30 40.94
CA SER A 14 -19.68 13.64 39.68
C SER A 14 -18.40 13.66 38.85
N GLU A 15 -17.77 12.51 38.66
CA GLU A 15 -16.62 12.39 37.79
C GLU A 15 -17.03 12.89 36.40
N ILE A 16 -16.35 13.94 35.93
CA ILE A 16 -16.55 14.45 34.57
C ILE A 16 -16.05 13.34 33.64
N THR A 17 -16.98 12.63 33.04
CA THR A 17 -16.65 11.61 32.05
C THR A 17 -16.58 12.24 30.67
N ILE A 18 -15.85 11.63 29.74
CA ILE A 18 -15.84 12.09 28.35
C ILE A 18 -17.24 12.09 27.70
N GLN A 19 -18.18 11.34 28.28
CA GLN A 19 -19.57 11.27 27.85
C GLN A 19 -20.37 12.51 28.24
N SER A 20 -19.89 13.33 29.18
CA SER A 20 -20.52 14.61 29.54
C SER A 20 -20.04 15.79 28.70
N LEU A 21 -19.09 15.58 27.77
CA LEU A 21 -18.66 16.63 26.86
C LEU A 21 -19.71 16.86 25.76
N PRO A 22 -19.93 18.12 25.34
CA PRO A 22 -20.64 18.42 24.11
C PRO A 22 -20.05 17.68 22.90
N VAL A 23 -20.90 17.26 21.98
CA VAL A 23 -20.50 16.45 20.81
C VAL A 23 -19.50 17.18 19.92
N GLU A 24 -19.58 18.51 19.86
CA GLU A 24 -18.69 19.38 19.10
C GLU A 24 -17.25 19.26 19.60
N LEU A 25 -17.04 19.20 20.93
CA LEU A 25 -15.71 19.01 21.51
C LEU A 25 -15.19 17.60 21.25
N ILE A 26 -16.07 16.60 21.25
CA ILE A 26 -15.70 15.21 20.91
C ILE A 26 -15.24 15.15 19.44
N PHE A 27 -15.94 15.81 18.53
CA PHE A 27 -15.53 15.90 17.13
C PHE A 27 -14.22 16.63 16.94
N ASP A 28 -14.00 17.74 17.66
CA ASP A 28 -12.72 18.45 17.64
C ASP A 28 -11.57 17.53 18.07
N ILE A 29 -11.74 16.78 19.18
CA ILE A 29 -10.77 15.76 19.64
C ILE A 29 -10.49 14.73 18.53
N PHE A 30 -11.52 14.24 17.83
CA PHE A 30 -11.36 13.24 16.79
C PHE A 30 -10.56 13.75 15.57
N THR A 31 -10.51 15.06 15.31
CA THR A 31 -9.71 15.62 14.20
C THR A 31 -8.20 15.41 14.39
N TYR A 32 -7.75 15.32 15.64
CA TYR A 32 -6.35 15.08 16.00
C TYR A 32 -5.96 13.59 15.98
N PHE A 33 -6.91 12.68 15.75
CA PHE A 33 -6.62 11.26 15.77
C PHE A 33 -5.83 10.82 14.54
N LYS A 34 -4.67 10.24 14.78
CA LYS A 34 -3.97 9.38 13.81
C LYS A 34 -4.76 8.09 13.62
N LEU A 35 -4.54 7.39 12.51
CA LEU A 35 -5.25 6.15 12.15
C LEU A 35 -5.24 5.12 13.28
N LYS A 36 -4.11 4.88 13.94
CA LYS A 36 -4.02 3.94 15.08
C LYS A 36 -4.94 4.36 16.23
N THR A 37 -4.96 5.64 16.57
CA THR A 37 -5.85 6.18 17.61
C THR A 37 -7.31 6.03 17.19
N TYR A 38 -7.61 6.27 15.91
CA TYR A 38 -8.95 6.09 15.34
C TYR A 38 -9.43 4.63 15.41
N ILE A 39 -8.56 3.67 15.11
CA ILE A 39 -8.83 2.23 15.26
C ILE A 39 -9.15 1.87 16.72
N ILE A 40 -8.34 2.36 17.67
CA ILE A 40 -8.54 2.09 19.10
C ILE A 40 -9.85 2.74 19.57
N ALA A 41 -10.08 4.00 19.21
CA ALA A 41 -11.26 4.79 19.55
C ALA A 41 -12.56 4.08 19.15
N HIS A 42 -12.59 3.45 17.96
CA HIS A 42 -13.74 2.68 17.49
C HIS A 42 -14.08 1.47 18.37
N GLY A 43 -13.09 0.95 19.11
CA GLY A 43 -13.24 -0.15 20.06
C GLY A 43 -13.69 0.27 21.47
N VAL A 44 -13.70 1.56 21.81
CA VAL A 44 -13.91 2.03 23.19
C VAL A 44 -15.35 1.81 23.67
N CYS A 45 -16.34 2.39 23.00
CA CYS A 45 -17.76 2.26 23.37
C CYS A 45 -18.69 2.45 22.16
N LYS A 46 -19.98 2.11 22.33
CA LYS A 46 -21.00 2.24 21.26
C LYS A 46 -21.16 3.69 20.78
N GLU A 47 -21.05 4.66 21.68
CA GLU A 47 -21.22 6.07 21.34
C GLU A 47 -20.07 6.59 20.47
N TRP A 48 -18.83 6.25 20.81
CA TRP A 48 -17.67 6.61 19.99
C TRP A 48 -17.75 5.95 18.61
N ARG A 49 -18.18 4.69 18.55
CA ARG A 49 -18.42 3.99 17.29
C ARG A 49 -19.44 4.71 16.39
N ARG A 50 -20.47 5.29 16.99
CA ARG A 50 -21.51 6.07 16.29
C ARG A 50 -21.01 7.43 15.83
N LEU A 51 -20.21 8.11 16.65
CA LEU A 51 -19.72 9.47 16.41
C LEU A 51 -18.51 9.53 15.46
N LEU A 52 -17.58 8.58 15.54
CA LEU A 52 -16.33 8.60 14.75
C LEU A 52 -16.56 8.75 13.24
N PRO A 53 -17.53 8.07 12.59
CA PRO A 53 -17.81 8.25 11.17
C PRO A 53 -18.34 9.65 10.81
N LEU A 54 -18.89 10.38 11.78
CA LEU A 54 -19.45 11.73 11.57
C LEU A 54 -18.41 12.84 11.75
N ALA A 55 -17.29 12.56 12.43
CA ALA A 55 -16.27 13.56 12.66
C ALA A 55 -15.58 14.01 11.35
N PRO A 56 -15.12 15.27 11.25
CA PRO A 56 -14.44 15.80 10.08
C PRO A 56 -12.96 15.34 10.02
N ILE A 57 -12.74 14.03 10.01
CA ILE A 57 -11.42 13.44 9.88
C ILE A 57 -10.89 13.54 8.45
N ASN A 58 -9.56 13.58 8.30
CA ASN A 58 -8.88 13.53 7.02
C ASN A 58 -9.41 12.35 6.16
N PRO A 59 -9.73 12.58 4.87
CA PRO A 59 -10.37 11.58 4.01
C PRO A 59 -9.52 10.33 3.76
N VAL A 60 -8.19 10.48 3.70
CA VAL A 60 -7.25 9.36 3.56
C VAL A 60 -7.32 8.44 4.79
N ARG A 61 -7.28 9.02 6.00
CA ARG A 61 -7.43 8.25 7.25
C ARG A 61 -8.77 7.52 7.31
N ARG A 62 -9.85 8.16 6.86
CA ARG A 62 -11.17 7.54 6.78
C ARG A 62 -11.18 6.31 5.87
N ARG A 63 -10.64 6.43 4.66
CA ARG A 63 -10.56 5.31 3.70
C ARG A 63 -9.67 4.17 4.21
N LEU A 64 -8.51 4.49 4.78
CA LEU A 64 -7.64 3.49 5.41
C LEU A 64 -8.34 2.79 6.58
N PHE A 65 -9.10 3.52 7.39
CA PHE A 65 -9.88 2.91 8.45
C PHE A 65 -10.96 1.96 7.93
N GLN A 66 -11.70 2.35 6.89
CA GLN A 66 -12.67 1.48 6.23
C GLN A 66 -12.01 0.22 5.67
N LEU A 67 -10.86 0.36 4.99
CA LEU A 67 -10.07 -0.77 4.53
C LEU A 67 -9.65 -1.68 5.69
N TYR A 68 -9.16 -1.12 6.80
CA TYR A 68 -8.82 -1.90 8.00
C TYR A 68 -10.03 -2.68 8.54
N GLN A 69 -11.20 -2.04 8.62
CA GLN A 69 -12.44 -2.70 9.05
C GLN A 69 -12.83 -3.85 8.12
N ASN A 70 -12.77 -3.62 6.81
CA ASN A 70 -13.06 -4.65 5.80
C ASN A 70 -12.12 -5.85 5.96
N MET A 71 -10.83 -5.59 6.18
CA MET A 71 -9.83 -6.63 6.42
C MET A 71 -10.15 -7.45 7.67
N ILE A 72 -10.26 -6.81 8.84
CA ILE A 72 -10.44 -7.54 10.11
C ILE A 72 -11.76 -8.31 10.19
N ASN A 73 -12.78 -7.88 9.44
CA ASN A 73 -14.09 -8.53 9.36
C ASN A 73 -14.13 -9.66 8.32
N THR A 74 -13.09 -9.84 7.50
CA THR A 74 -13.02 -10.93 6.53
C THR A 74 -12.66 -12.23 7.25
N PRO A 75 -13.51 -13.28 7.18
CA PRO A 75 -13.13 -14.61 7.65
C PRO A 75 -11.87 -15.02 6.90
N ASP A 76 -10.78 -15.31 7.62
CA ASP A 76 -9.43 -15.60 7.11
C ASP A 76 -8.39 -14.48 7.15
N PHE A 77 -8.73 -13.28 7.61
CA PHE A 77 -7.70 -12.27 7.90
C PHE A 77 -6.60 -12.78 8.83
N ILE A 78 -6.93 -13.64 9.80
CA ILE A 78 -5.92 -14.24 10.68
C ILE A 78 -4.92 -15.12 9.92
N LYS A 79 -5.33 -15.81 8.85
CA LYS A 79 -4.46 -16.68 8.06
C LYS A 79 -3.34 -15.90 7.36
N THR A 80 -3.59 -14.65 6.98
CA THR A 80 -2.58 -13.81 6.32
C THR A 80 -1.47 -13.36 7.27
N ARG A 81 -1.73 -13.36 8.59
CA ARG A 81 -0.88 -12.69 9.58
C ARG A 81 0.29 -13.52 10.10
N VAL A 82 0.22 -14.84 10.04
CA VAL A 82 1.21 -15.72 10.68
C VAL A 82 2.62 -15.35 10.21
N TRP A 83 2.85 -15.43 8.90
CA TRP A 83 4.14 -15.08 8.31
C TRP A 83 4.51 -13.61 8.54
N ILE A 84 3.55 -12.68 8.43
CA ILE A 84 3.79 -11.25 8.64
C ILE A 84 4.34 -11.01 10.04
N VAL A 85 3.70 -11.55 11.08
CA VAL A 85 4.10 -11.33 12.47
C VAL A 85 5.49 -11.88 12.74
N ASP A 86 5.80 -13.06 12.20
CA ASP A 86 7.09 -13.73 12.42
C ASP A 86 8.26 -13.03 11.69
N ASN A 87 7.96 -12.26 10.63
CA ASN A 87 8.96 -11.61 9.79
C ASN A 87 8.99 -10.07 9.91
N LEU A 88 8.16 -9.50 10.80
CA LEU A 88 8.17 -8.07 11.06
C LEU A 88 9.40 -7.67 11.85
N ALA A 89 10.26 -6.86 11.24
CA ALA A 89 11.42 -6.27 11.91
C ALA A 89 11.15 -4.80 12.28
N PRO A 90 11.81 -4.27 13.35
CA PRO A 90 11.74 -2.85 13.70
C PRO A 90 11.98 -1.96 12.48
N PHE A 91 11.12 -0.97 12.28
CA PHE A 91 11.12 -0.13 11.07
C PHE A 91 10.89 1.33 11.46
N ASP A 92 11.89 2.17 11.17
CA ASP A 92 11.76 3.61 11.32
C ASP A 92 11.01 4.20 10.14
N ARG A 93 9.73 4.48 10.38
CA ARG A 93 8.80 5.01 9.38
C ARG A 93 9.16 6.43 8.97
N GLN A 94 9.66 7.25 9.90
CA GLN A 94 9.95 8.65 9.61
C GLN A 94 11.23 8.74 8.79
N ALA A 95 12.29 8.00 9.18
CA ALA A 95 13.51 7.94 8.41
C ALA A 95 13.28 7.44 6.97
N TYR A 96 12.35 6.50 6.77
CA TYR A 96 11.97 6.04 5.43
C TYR A 96 11.35 7.16 4.57
N ILE A 97 10.45 7.95 5.16
CA ILE A 97 9.82 9.11 4.50
C ILE A 97 10.86 10.20 4.22
N ASP A 98 11.73 10.50 5.18
CA ASP A 98 12.77 11.52 5.04
C ASP A 98 13.78 11.12 3.95
N ALA A 99 14.13 9.84 3.85
CA ALA A 99 14.98 9.32 2.80
C ALA A 99 14.35 9.46 1.40
N LEU A 100 13.04 9.28 1.27
CA LEU A 100 12.33 9.56 0.01
C LEU A 100 12.32 11.06 -0.30
N LEU A 101 12.03 11.91 0.69
CA LEU A 101 12.01 13.37 0.55
C LEU A 101 13.38 13.95 0.17
N SER A 102 14.48 13.33 0.61
CA SER A 102 15.83 13.72 0.20
C SER A 102 16.13 13.46 -1.28
N GLN A 103 15.37 12.58 -1.93
CA GLN A 103 15.52 12.23 -3.36
C GLN A 103 14.55 12.99 -4.24
N TYR A 104 13.35 13.29 -3.74
CA TYR A 104 12.32 14.03 -4.45
C TYR A 104 11.42 14.80 -3.45
N PRO A 105 11.09 16.07 -3.68
CA PRO A 105 10.52 16.95 -2.66
C PRO A 105 9.08 16.62 -2.23
N ALA A 106 8.39 15.71 -2.92
CA ALA A 106 7.02 15.35 -2.63
C ALA A 106 6.76 13.85 -2.57
N ILE A 107 5.72 13.49 -1.82
CA ILE A 107 5.24 12.12 -1.65
C ILE A 107 3.72 12.15 -1.70
N PRO A 108 3.07 11.22 -2.44
CA PRO A 108 1.61 11.08 -2.41
C PRO A 108 1.08 10.93 -0.97
N GLU A 109 0.07 11.72 -0.61
CA GLU A 109 -0.42 11.82 0.78
C GLU A 109 -0.89 10.45 1.30
N GLU A 110 -1.60 9.69 0.47
CA GLU A 110 -2.10 8.35 0.80
C GLU A 110 -0.98 7.39 1.18
N PHE A 111 0.10 7.39 0.41
CA PHE A 111 1.27 6.55 0.68
C PHE A 111 1.99 7.00 1.94
N ARG A 112 2.17 8.32 2.12
CA ARG A 112 2.80 8.90 3.32
C ARG A 112 2.03 8.54 4.59
N ILE A 113 0.72 8.77 4.62
CA ILE A 113 -0.12 8.44 5.79
C ILE A 113 -0.12 6.94 6.05
N TRP A 114 -0.16 6.11 4.99
CA TRP A 114 -0.07 4.66 5.13
C TRP A 114 1.26 4.23 5.79
N ILE A 115 2.41 4.70 5.32
CA ILE A 115 3.72 4.38 5.93
C ILE A 115 3.76 4.81 7.40
N LEU A 116 3.31 6.02 7.71
CA LEU A 116 3.43 6.59 9.04
C LEU A 116 2.44 5.97 10.04
N GLU A 117 1.22 5.68 9.62
CA GLU A 117 0.11 5.41 10.54
C GLU A 117 -0.48 3.99 10.43
N TRP A 118 -0.30 3.28 9.31
CA TRP A 118 -0.87 1.94 9.11
C TRP A 118 -0.36 0.93 10.15
N PRO A 119 -1.21 0.03 10.69
CA PRO A 119 -0.74 -0.99 11.62
C PRO A 119 0.19 -1.99 10.92
N ALA A 120 1.45 -2.08 11.35
CA ALA A 120 2.42 -2.99 10.74
C ALA A 120 2.00 -4.47 10.79
N ARG A 121 1.11 -4.86 11.71
CA ARG A 121 0.60 -6.24 11.83
C ARG A 121 -0.59 -6.55 10.91
N ALA A 122 -1.05 -5.57 10.13
CA ALA A 122 -2.14 -5.67 9.17
C ALA A 122 -1.62 -5.42 7.74
N VAL A 123 -0.43 -5.92 7.40
CA VAL A 123 0.13 -5.77 6.05
C VAL A 123 -0.78 -6.45 5.02
N ILE A 124 -0.99 -5.80 3.89
CA ILE A 124 -1.74 -6.32 2.75
C ILE A 124 -0.75 -6.93 1.77
N ALA A 125 -0.99 -8.18 1.35
CA ALA A 125 -0.20 -8.88 0.33
C ALA A 125 1.34 -8.83 0.55
N CYS A 126 1.80 -8.83 1.81
CA CYS A 126 3.22 -8.67 2.18
C CYS A 126 3.90 -7.37 1.72
N MET A 127 3.12 -6.35 1.35
CA MET A 127 3.64 -5.04 0.93
C MET A 127 3.86 -4.16 2.16
N TRP A 128 5.04 -4.25 2.77
CA TRP A 128 5.42 -3.36 3.88
C TRP A 128 6.94 -3.19 3.92
N PRO A 129 7.48 -1.97 4.05
CA PRO A 129 8.93 -1.78 4.11
C PRO A 129 9.59 -2.43 5.33
N GLY A 130 8.81 -2.67 6.39
CA GLY A 130 9.30 -3.35 7.59
C GLY A 130 9.55 -4.86 7.43
N LEU A 131 9.08 -5.46 6.33
CA LEU A 131 9.24 -6.88 6.01
C LEU A 131 10.55 -7.11 5.22
N PRO A 132 11.11 -8.34 5.27
CA PRO A 132 12.34 -8.66 4.54
C PRO A 132 12.15 -8.58 3.03
N PHE A 133 13.19 -8.09 2.34
CA PHE A 133 13.32 -8.20 0.90
C PHE A 133 13.62 -9.65 0.51
N SER A 134 12.56 -10.45 0.38
CA SER A 134 12.65 -11.88 0.06
C SER A 134 11.71 -12.22 -1.07
N VAL A 135 12.17 -13.12 -1.95
CA VAL A 135 11.34 -13.68 -3.01
C VAL A 135 10.37 -14.68 -2.40
N CYS A 136 9.11 -14.61 -2.81
CA CYS A 136 8.11 -15.63 -2.52
C CYS A 136 7.82 -16.42 -3.80
N TYR A 137 8.19 -17.69 -3.80
CA TYR A 137 8.00 -18.60 -4.94
C TYR A 137 6.67 -19.35 -4.90
N SER A 138 6.01 -19.40 -3.74
CA SER A 138 4.71 -20.04 -3.57
C SER A 138 3.59 -19.00 -3.53
N VAL A 139 2.48 -19.28 -4.22
CA VAL A 139 1.22 -18.59 -3.95
C VAL A 139 0.60 -19.24 -2.72
N GLY A 140 0.37 -18.47 -1.67
CA GLY A 140 -0.27 -18.98 -0.47
C GLY A 140 -1.08 -17.89 0.22
N PRO A 141 -1.98 -18.27 1.15
CA PRO A 141 -2.84 -17.31 1.86
C PRO A 141 -2.05 -16.27 2.65
N GLN A 142 -0.77 -16.54 2.92
CA GLN A 142 0.12 -15.69 3.71
C GLN A 142 0.90 -14.69 2.86
N ARG A 143 1.20 -15.02 1.60
CA ARG A 143 2.18 -14.28 0.80
C ARG A 143 1.80 -14.27 -0.67
N ARG A 144 1.90 -13.07 -1.25
CA ARG A 144 1.84 -12.85 -2.69
C ARG A 144 3.12 -13.37 -3.35
N TYR A 145 2.99 -13.97 -4.53
CA TYR A 145 4.13 -14.39 -5.36
C TYR A 145 4.92 -13.19 -5.88
N GLY A 146 6.25 -13.26 -5.82
CA GLY A 146 7.16 -12.19 -6.23
C GLY A 146 7.94 -11.58 -5.06
N VAL A 147 8.33 -10.32 -5.21
CA VAL A 147 9.29 -9.63 -4.34
C VAL A 147 8.73 -8.30 -3.87
N ASN A 148 8.74 -8.08 -2.56
CA ASN A 148 8.40 -6.81 -1.92
C ASN A 148 9.58 -5.83 -2.03
N TRP A 149 9.54 -4.92 -3.00
CA TRP A 149 10.61 -3.94 -3.21
C TRP A 149 10.58 -2.78 -2.21
N LEU A 150 9.48 -2.57 -1.50
CA LEU A 150 9.44 -1.59 -0.41
C LEU A 150 10.42 -1.94 0.72
N GLY A 151 10.74 -3.22 0.90
CA GLY A 151 11.74 -3.68 1.88
C GLY A 151 13.20 -3.58 1.40
N TYR A 152 13.43 -3.22 0.13
CA TYR A 152 14.78 -3.09 -0.41
C TYR A 152 15.51 -1.94 0.26
N LYS A 153 16.70 -2.22 0.84
CA LYS A 153 17.49 -1.26 1.62
C LYS A 153 16.60 -0.47 2.58
N LYS A 154 15.91 -1.17 3.48
CA LYS A 154 14.92 -0.69 4.48
C LYS A 154 15.02 0.76 5.00
N HIS A 155 16.21 1.33 5.14
CA HIS A 155 16.43 2.70 5.64
C HIS A 155 16.81 3.74 4.56
N SER A 156 16.92 3.31 3.30
CA SER A 156 17.30 4.12 2.15
C SER A 156 16.56 3.58 0.91
N PRO A 157 15.21 3.68 0.88
CA PRO A 157 14.45 3.36 -0.32
C PRO A 157 14.96 4.18 -1.48
N LYS A 158 14.86 3.66 -2.71
CA LYS A 158 15.39 4.33 -3.90
C LYS A 158 14.27 4.66 -4.86
N LEU A 159 14.16 5.94 -5.20
CA LEU A 159 13.36 6.36 -6.33
C LEU A 159 14.11 6.01 -7.61
N LEU A 160 13.37 5.41 -8.52
CA LEU A 160 13.83 5.01 -9.83
C LEU A 160 13.35 6.03 -10.87
N ALA A 161 13.96 5.99 -12.05
CA ALA A 161 13.59 6.79 -13.20
C ALA A 161 13.03 5.89 -14.33
N PRO A 162 11.82 5.31 -14.21
CA PRO A 162 11.18 4.68 -15.36
C PRO A 162 10.87 5.71 -16.46
N ILE A 163 10.93 5.26 -17.72
CA ILE A 163 10.58 6.07 -18.88
C ILE A 163 9.06 6.08 -19.01
N TYR A 164 8.43 7.22 -18.79
CA TYR A 164 7.04 7.46 -19.06
C TYR A 164 6.79 7.89 -20.51
N CYS A 165 5.89 7.21 -21.20
CA CYS A 165 5.42 7.51 -22.54
C CYS A 165 3.95 7.96 -22.49
N HIS A 166 3.72 9.25 -22.73
CA HIS A 166 2.36 9.79 -22.87
C HIS A 166 1.94 9.76 -24.34
N GLY A 167 1.18 8.73 -24.73
CA GLY A 167 0.84 8.50 -26.13
C GLY A 167 2.07 8.22 -27.01
N SER A 168 1.99 8.54 -28.30
CA SER A 168 3.02 8.18 -29.28
C SER A 168 4.15 9.20 -29.48
N ARG A 169 4.15 10.34 -28.78
CA ARG A 169 4.96 11.50 -29.21
C ARG A 169 6.00 12.02 -28.22
N THR A 170 5.93 11.68 -26.94
CA THR A 170 6.88 12.17 -25.94
C THR A 170 7.17 11.13 -24.86
N SER A 171 8.44 10.76 -24.73
CA SER A 171 8.94 9.93 -23.64
C SER A 171 9.75 10.80 -22.67
N LYS A 172 9.51 10.69 -21.36
CA LYS A 172 10.28 11.36 -20.33
C LYS A 172 10.56 10.44 -19.16
N PHE A 173 11.61 10.70 -18.40
CA PHE A 173 11.80 10.00 -17.13
C PHE A 173 10.85 10.54 -16.06
N SER A 174 10.25 9.64 -15.30
CA SER A 174 9.30 9.96 -14.23
C SER A 174 9.81 9.38 -12.91
N PRO A 175 9.85 10.14 -11.80
CA PRO A 175 10.27 9.61 -10.51
C PRO A 175 9.23 8.62 -10.00
N ALA A 176 9.65 7.39 -9.69
CA ALA A 176 8.75 6.37 -9.19
C ALA A 176 9.41 5.42 -8.20
N LEU A 177 8.63 4.94 -7.24
CA LEU A 177 9.05 3.91 -6.29
C LEU A 177 8.60 2.54 -6.80
N LEU A 178 9.53 1.59 -6.91
CA LEU A 178 9.20 0.20 -7.21
C LEU A 178 8.59 -0.46 -5.97
N ILE A 179 7.33 -0.89 -6.07
CA ILE A 179 6.57 -1.47 -4.96
C ILE A 179 6.76 -2.98 -4.92
N TRP A 180 6.49 -3.63 -6.04
CA TRP A 180 6.45 -5.08 -6.17
C TRP A 180 6.96 -5.52 -7.53
N ARG A 181 7.55 -6.71 -7.56
CA ARG A 181 7.93 -7.36 -8.82
C ARG A 181 7.72 -8.86 -8.74
N ALA A 182 7.06 -9.42 -9.74
CA ALA A 182 6.94 -10.84 -10.00
C ALA A 182 7.54 -11.15 -11.39
N THR A 183 7.49 -12.42 -11.81
CA THR A 183 8.03 -12.87 -13.10
C THR A 183 7.50 -12.06 -14.28
N TYR A 184 6.20 -11.77 -14.26
CA TYR A 184 5.53 -11.08 -15.36
C TYR A 184 5.00 -9.71 -14.98
N ILE A 185 5.14 -9.27 -13.73
CA ILE A 185 4.48 -8.04 -13.27
C ILE A 185 5.49 -7.14 -12.57
N THR A 186 5.49 -5.85 -12.93
CA THR A 186 6.26 -4.81 -12.22
C THR A 186 5.34 -3.66 -11.85
N GLU A 187 5.39 -3.23 -10.59
CA GLU A 187 4.44 -2.26 -10.04
C GLU A 187 5.15 -1.05 -9.45
N TYR A 188 4.79 0.14 -9.90
CA TYR A 188 5.42 1.39 -9.52
C TYR A 188 4.41 2.36 -8.89
N LEU A 189 4.79 3.04 -7.81
CA LEU A 189 4.09 4.23 -7.32
C LEU A 189 4.76 5.46 -7.94
N SER A 190 4.01 6.28 -8.67
CA SER A 190 4.53 7.50 -9.28
C SER A 190 4.58 8.68 -8.30
N PHE A 191 5.68 9.44 -8.35
CA PHE A 191 5.95 10.64 -7.54
C PHE A 191 5.96 11.90 -8.41
N ASP A 192 5.62 11.82 -9.69
CA ASP A 192 5.79 12.91 -10.66
C ASP A 192 4.75 14.03 -10.50
N GLU A 193 5.05 15.06 -9.72
CA GLU A 193 4.16 16.22 -9.53
C GLU A 193 3.97 17.05 -10.81
N SER A 194 4.91 16.95 -11.76
CA SER A 194 4.78 17.62 -13.06
C SER A 194 3.69 17.00 -13.93
N GLU A 195 3.26 15.78 -13.62
CA GLU A 195 2.15 15.08 -14.26
C GLU A 195 1.08 14.78 -13.22
N PRO A 196 0.10 15.69 -12.99
CA PRO A 196 -0.99 15.46 -12.06
C PRO A 196 -1.79 14.19 -12.37
N ALA A 197 -1.80 13.76 -13.63
CA ALA A 197 -2.41 12.51 -14.06
C ALA A 197 -1.68 11.26 -13.55
N LEU A 198 -0.40 11.35 -13.16
CA LEU A 198 0.38 10.24 -12.64
C LEU A 198 0.64 10.31 -11.14
N PHE A 199 0.77 11.51 -10.56
CA PHE A 199 1.14 11.67 -9.16
C PHE A 199 0.23 10.85 -8.24
N GLY A 200 0.82 9.95 -7.43
CA GLY A 200 0.07 9.09 -6.51
C GLY A 200 -0.53 7.82 -7.13
N ARG A 201 -0.47 7.65 -8.44
CA ARG A 201 -0.95 6.45 -9.12
C ARG A 201 -0.01 5.27 -8.96
N VAL A 202 -0.60 4.08 -8.88
CA VAL A 202 0.15 2.83 -8.99
C VAL A 202 0.01 2.29 -10.41
N VAL A 203 1.11 2.17 -11.14
CA VAL A 203 1.14 1.59 -12.48
C VAL A 203 1.61 0.16 -12.41
N VAL A 204 0.81 -0.75 -12.99
CA VAL A 204 1.12 -2.17 -13.13
C VAL A 204 1.49 -2.44 -14.58
N LYS A 205 2.62 -3.09 -14.79
CA LYS A 205 3.09 -3.49 -16.12
C LYS A 205 3.23 -4.99 -16.21
N ASP A 206 2.75 -5.54 -17.32
CA ASP A 206 3.02 -6.91 -17.73
C ASP A 206 4.33 -6.98 -18.55
N TYR A 207 5.17 -7.98 -18.31
CA TYR A 207 6.44 -8.24 -19.01
C TYR A 207 6.25 -9.17 -20.22
N MET A 208 5.07 -9.75 -20.42
CA MET A 208 4.84 -10.69 -21.53
C MET A 208 4.86 -10.02 -22.91
N GLU A 209 4.75 -8.70 -22.99
CA GLU A 209 5.04 -7.94 -24.20
C GLU A 209 6.54 -7.65 -24.28
N HIS A 210 7.16 -7.75 -25.46
CA HIS A 210 8.61 -7.57 -25.72
C HIS A 210 9.20 -6.17 -25.39
N GLN A 211 8.74 -5.52 -24.32
CA GLN A 211 9.00 -4.14 -23.97
C GLN A 211 9.80 -4.08 -22.66
N SER A 212 10.70 -3.10 -22.58
CA SER A 212 11.56 -2.89 -21.40
C SER A 212 10.73 -2.62 -20.13
N PRO A 213 11.07 -3.22 -18.98
CA PRO A 213 10.38 -2.98 -17.70
C PRO A 213 10.50 -1.53 -17.22
N ALA A 214 11.40 -0.75 -17.84
CA ALA A 214 11.55 0.68 -17.63
C ALA A 214 10.39 1.52 -18.19
N LEU A 215 9.61 1.07 -19.17
CA LEU A 215 8.66 1.90 -19.94
C LEU A 215 7.23 1.94 -19.34
N ILE A 216 6.77 3.07 -18.80
CA ILE A 216 5.42 3.34 -18.29
C ILE A 216 4.57 3.91 -19.42
N PHE A 217 3.54 3.20 -19.85
CA PHE A 217 2.58 3.70 -20.83
C PHE A 217 1.36 4.29 -20.16
N HIS A 218 0.94 5.47 -20.62
CA HIS A 218 -0.37 6.01 -20.27
C HIS A 218 -1.39 5.64 -21.35
N HIS A 219 -2.04 4.48 -21.24
CA HIS A 219 -3.24 4.24 -22.04
C HIS A 219 -4.44 4.97 -21.41
N ARG A 220 -5.11 5.81 -22.21
CA ARG A 220 -6.24 6.64 -21.78
C ARG A 220 -7.52 5.83 -21.49
N GLY A 221 -7.49 4.52 -21.67
CA GLY A 221 -8.57 3.61 -21.30
C GLY A 221 -8.27 2.97 -19.96
N ALA A 222 -8.78 3.54 -18.87
CA ALA A 222 -8.88 2.80 -17.63
C ALA A 222 -9.85 1.63 -17.88
N ILE A 223 -9.31 0.41 -18.01
CA ILE A 223 -10.12 -0.80 -17.87
C ILE A 223 -10.49 -0.84 -16.39
N TYR A 224 -11.59 -0.17 -16.04
CA TYR A 224 -12.21 -0.41 -14.75
C TYR A 224 -12.62 -1.87 -14.75
N MET A 225 -12.04 -2.64 -13.83
CA MET A 225 -12.56 -3.93 -13.40
C MET A 225 -13.91 -3.67 -12.70
N SER A 226 -14.92 -3.24 -13.46
CA SER A 226 -16.28 -3.07 -12.96
C SER A 226 -16.81 -4.46 -12.62
N GLY A 227 -17.11 -4.67 -11.34
CA GLY A 227 -17.55 -5.94 -10.76
C GLY A 227 -18.93 -6.42 -11.20
N ASP A 228 -19.43 -6.04 -12.38
CA ASP A 228 -20.69 -6.56 -12.93
C ASP A 228 -20.47 -7.95 -13.57
N LYS A 229 -20.21 -8.95 -12.71
CA LYS A 229 -20.16 -10.38 -13.08
C LYS A 229 -21.57 -10.99 -13.25
N LYS A 230 -22.47 -10.37 -14.05
CA LYS A 230 -23.82 -10.94 -14.29
C LYS A 230 -24.21 -11.21 -15.73
N THR A 231 -23.32 -11.02 -16.69
CA THR A 231 -23.53 -11.51 -18.06
C THR A 231 -22.47 -12.55 -18.40
N ALA A 232 -22.88 -13.81 -18.47
CA ALA A 232 -22.04 -14.90 -18.94
C ALA A 232 -21.57 -14.58 -20.37
N PRO A 233 -20.26 -14.44 -20.62
CA PRO A 233 -19.76 -14.28 -21.98
C PRO A 233 -19.81 -15.64 -22.69
N SER A 234 -20.21 -15.60 -23.95
CA SER A 234 -20.18 -16.71 -24.90
C SER A 234 -18.74 -17.24 -25.08
N ASN A 235 -18.63 -18.57 -25.18
CA ASN A 235 -17.43 -19.40 -24.97
C ASN A 235 -16.22 -19.26 -25.93
N ASN A 236 -16.09 -18.23 -26.76
CA ASN A 236 -15.08 -18.27 -27.86
C ASN A 236 -14.07 -17.12 -27.93
N ASP A 237 -14.02 -16.20 -26.96
CA ASP A 237 -12.98 -15.19 -26.95
C ASP A 237 -11.86 -15.58 -25.99
N GLU A 238 -10.67 -15.84 -26.56
CA GLU A 238 -9.39 -15.91 -25.85
C GLU A 238 -9.19 -14.59 -25.07
N ASN A 239 -9.75 -14.51 -23.87
CA ASN A 239 -9.55 -13.43 -22.92
C ASN A 239 -8.11 -13.48 -22.40
N SER A 240 -7.19 -12.98 -23.21
CA SER A 240 -5.88 -12.54 -22.77
C SER A 240 -6.07 -11.38 -21.80
N TYR A 241 -6.14 -11.68 -20.50
CA TYR A 241 -6.15 -10.69 -19.42
C TYR A 241 -4.79 -9.99 -19.35
N THR A 242 -4.51 -9.06 -20.26
CA THR A 242 -3.34 -8.18 -20.13
C THR A 242 -3.56 -7.27 -18.94
N LEU A 243 -2.88 -7.53 -17.83
CA LEU A 243 -3.03 -6.83 -16.55
C LEU A 243 -2.34 -5.44 -16.52
N SER A 244 -2.23 -4.79 -17.69
CA SER A 244 -1.68 -3.44 -17.82
C SER A 244 -2.73 -2.42 -17.36
N GLY A 245 -2.73 -2.17 -16.05
CA GLY A 245 -3.67 -1.26 -15.39
C GLY A 245 -2.95 -0.15 -14.61
N SER A 246 -3.68 0.93 -14.35
CA SER A 246 -3.27 1.93 -13.36
C SER A 246 -4.34 2.09 -12.30
N PHE A 247 -3.91 2.19 -11.05
CA PHE A 247 -4.78 2.53 -9.93
C PHE A 247 -4.72 4.05 -9.71
N PRO A 248 -5.88 4.69 -9.45
CA PRO A 248 -5.95 6.14 -9.33
C PRO A 248 -5.19 6.67 -8.10
N ASP A 249 -5.05 5.85 -7.06
CA ASP A 249 -4.29 6.19 -5.86
C ASP A 249 -3.79 4.92 -5.14
N TRP A 250 -2.95 5.13 -4.11
CA TRP A 250 -2.38 4.08 -3.29
C TRP A 250 -3.43 3.23 -2.55
N ILE A 251 -4.52 3.84 -2.07
CA ILE A 251 -5.53 3.11 -1.30
C ILE A 251 -6.35 2.20 -2.22
N CYS A 252 -6.74 2.65 -3.40
CA CYS A 252 -7.41 1.81 -4.40
C CYS A 252 -6.57 0.59 -4.77
N TYR A 253 -5.26 0.78 -4.90
CA TYR A 253 -4.33 -0.33 -5.12
C TYR A 253 -4.32 -1.30 -3.91
N LEU A 254 -4.26 -0.80 -2.68
CA LEU A 254 -4.32 -1.65 -1.48
C LEU A 254 -5.66 -2.41 -1.36
N GLU A 255 -6.79 -1.76 -1.66
CA GLU A 255 -8.13 -2.36 -1.69
C GLU A 255 -8.18 -3.51 -2.69
N TYR A 256 -7.66 -3.29 -3.90
CA TYR A 256 -7.55 -4.32 -4.92
C TYR A 256 -6.66 -5.50 -4.47
N GLN A 257 -5.47 -5.21 -3.94
CA GLN A 257 -4.55 -6.25 -3.48
C GLN A 257 -5.14 -7.06 -2.30
N TRP A 258 -5.94 -6.42 -1.44
CA TRP A 258 -6.68 -7.13 -0.42
C TRP A 258 -7.74 -8.06 -1.03
N ALA A 259 -8.53 -7.58 -1.99
CA ALA A 259 -9.53 -8.41 -2.66
C ALA A 259 -8.90 -9.66 -3.33
N ILE A 260 -7.78 -9.48 -4.04
CA ILE A 260 -7.03 -10.59 -4.64
C ILE A 260 -6.52 -11.57 -3.57
N THR A 261 -6.02 -11.06 -2.45
CA THR A 261 -5.55 -11.90 -1.34
C THR A 261 -6.70 -12.76 -0.79
N VAL A 262 -7.89 -12.20 -0.62
CA VAL A 262 -9.08 -12.93 -0.14
C VAL A 262 -9.51 -14.01 -1.13
N GLU A 263 -9.55 -13.70 -2.43
CA GLU A 263 -9.87 -14.67 -3.47
C GLU A 263 -8.89 -15.85 -3.47
N GLN A 264 -7.59 -15.57 -3.33
CA GLN A 264 -6.55 -16.61 -3.26
C GLN A 264 -6.71 -17.51 -2.03
N ILE A 265 -7.06 -16.97 -0.87
CA ILE A 265 -7.30 -17.77 0.33
C ILE A 265 -8.45 -18.75 0.11
N HIS A 266 -9.56 -18.28 -0.47
CA HIS A 266 -10.72 -19.13 -0.74
C HIS A 266 -10.40 -20.22 -1.76
N TYR A 267 -9.62 -19.91 -2.80
CA TYR A 267 -9.21 -20.87 -3.82
C TYR A 267 -8.32 -21.99 -3.26
N VAL A 268 -7.34 -21.63 -2.42
CA VAL A 268 -6.47 -22.61 -1.74
C VAL A 268 -7.25 -23.44 -0.72
N GLY A 269 -8.24 -22.86 -0.04
CA GLY A 269 -9.04 -23.57 0.95
C GLY A 269 -10.03 -24.58 0.35
N SER A 270 -10.51 -24.36 -0.88
CA SER A 270 -11.50 -25.22 -1.55
C SER A 270 -10.85 -26.35 -2.34
N SER A 271 -9.66 -26.11 -2.87
CA SER A 271 -8.97 -27.09 -3.70
C SER A 271 -8.10 -27.95 -2.80
N GLN A 272 -8.46 -29.23 -2.61
CA GLN A 272 -7.50 -30.27 -2.19
C GLN A 272 -6.47 -30.45 -3.31
N ILE A 273 -5.68 -29.42 -3.58
CA ILE A 273 -4.62 -29.50 -4.57
C ILE A 273 -3.63 -30.49 -4.00
N ASP A 274 -3.64 -31.67 -4.62
CA ASP A 274 -2.63 -32.67 -4.46
C ASP A 274 -1.29 -31.99 -4.74
N THR A 275 -0.55 -31.70 -3.67
CA THR A 275 0.76 -31.05 -3.72
C THR A 275 1.80 -31.88 -4.48
N GLY A 276 1.40 -33.03 -5.04
CA GLY A 276 2.19 -33.85 -5.96
C GLY A 276 2.55 -33.16 -7.29
N PHE A 277 1.84 -32.09 -7.69
CA PHE A 277 2.29 -31.17 -8.76
C PHE A 277 3.03 -29.96 -8.17
N LEU A 278 3.88 -30.17 -7.15
CA LEU A 278 5.07 -29.34 -7.03
C LEU A 278 5.80 -29.48 -8.35
N ILE A 279 5.57 -28.51 -9.24
CA ILE A 279 6.39 -28.26 -10.42
C ILE A 279 7.81 -28.48 -9.93
N GLU A 280 8.45 -29.53 -10.45
CA GLU A 280 9.85 -29.82 -10.22
C GLU A 280 10.56 -28.48 -10.28
N GLU A 281 11.31 -28.14 -9.24
CA GLU A 281 12.05 -26.88 -9.11
C GLU A 281 13.11 -26.77 -10.22
N ASP A 282 12.71 -26.71 -11.49
CA ASP A 282 13.31 -25.81 -12.43
C ASP A 282 13.08 -24.42 -11.83
N ARG A 283 13.95 -24.11 -10.88
CA ARG A 283 14.36 -22.77 -10.52
C ARG A 283 14.74 -22.16 -11.86
N VAL A 284 13.75 -21.60 -12.55
CA VAL A 284 13.95 -20.34 -13.23
C VAL A 284 14.54 -19.51 -12.11
N MET A 285 15.88 -19.45 -12.08
CA MET A 285 16.59 -18.46 -11.33
C MET A 285 16.01 -17.19 -11.90
N THR A 286 15.01 -16.67 -11.22
CA THR A 286 14.73 -15.25 -11.27
C THR A 286 16.00 -14.69 -10.68
N CYS A 287 16.98 -14.44 -11.55
CA CYS A 287 18.28 -13.91 -11.24
C CYS A 287 18.05 -12.47 -10.78
N PHE A 288 17.29 -12.23 -9.72
CA PHE A 288 17.32 -10.99 -8.95
C PHE A 288 18.59 -11.02 -8.11
N ASN A 289 19.72 -11.26 -8.77
CA ASN A 289 21.01 -11.19 -8.14
C ASN A 289 21.24 -9.72 -7.80
N GLN A 290 21.29 -9.41 -6.51
CA GLN A 290 21.51 -8.06 -6.00
C GLN A 290 22.88 -7.52 -6.42
N ASP A 291 23.82 -8.40 -6.76
CA ASP A 291 25.16 -8.06 -7.24
C ASP A 291 25.18 -7.71 -8.74
N ILE A 292 24.12 -8.04 -9.47
CA ILE A 292 23.99 -7.71 -10.88
C ILE A 292 23.13 -6.45 -11.00
N MET A 293 23.78 -5.30 -11.19
CA MET A 293 23.12 -3.99 -11.43
C MET A 293 22.03 -4.05 -12.52
N ASN A 294 22.17 -4.97 -13.49
CA ASN A 294 21.24 -5.14 -14.62
C ASN A 294 19.88 -5.77 -14.24
N THR A 295 19.66 -6.10 -12.97
CA THR A 295 18.34 -6.58 -12.51
C THR A 295 17.45 -5.44 -12.04
N ARG A 296 17.99 -4.23 -11.82
CA ARG A 296 17.19 -3.03 -11.59
C ARG A 296 16.43 -2.71 -12.87
N PRO A 297 15.11 -2.51 -12.82
CA PRO A 297 14.35 -2.29 -14.03
C PRO A 297 14.67 -0.93 -14.68
N THR A 298 15.29 0.00 -13.96
CA THR A 298 15.81 1.29 -14.46
C THR A 298 16.81 1.93 -13.47
N MET A 299 17.46 3.03 -13.87
CA MET A 299 18.46 3.77 -13.07
C MET A 299 17.85 4.52 -11.87
N GLU A 300 18.68 4.93 -10.91
CA GLU A 300 18.21 5.75 -9.77
C GLU A 300 17.87 7.18 -10.24
N TRP A 301 16.84 7.79 -9.65
CA TRP A 301 16.42 9.14 -9.99
C TRP A 301 17.53 10.18 -9.77
N THR A 302 18.31 10.02 -8.70
CA THR A 302 19.43 10.93 -8.39
C THR A 302 20.57 10.84 -9.40
N GLU A 303 20.83 9.67 -9.97
CA GLU A 303 21.82 9.48 -11.03
C GLU A 303 21.38 10.19 -12.32
N ARG A 304 20.09 10.07 -12.67
CA ARG A 304 19.50 10.79 -13.79
C ARG A 304 19.60 12.30 -13.64
N GLN A 305 19.34 12.83 -12.44
CA GLN A 305 19.42 14.28 -12.21
C GLN A 305 20.84 14.80 -12.48
N ARG A 306 21.86 14.12 -11.94
CA ARG A 306 23.27 14.46 -12.21
C ARG A 306 23.60 14.44 -13.70
N PHE A 307 23.08 13.45 -14.43
CA PHE A 307 23.29 13.36 -15.88
C PHE A 307 22.70 14.56 -16.63
N LEU A 308 21.49 15.00 -16.26
CA LEU A 308 20.88 16.18 -16.87
C LEU A 308 21.62 17.47 -16.52
N ASP A 309 22.06 17.62 -15.28
CA ASP A 309 22.82 18.79 -14.82
C ASP A 309 24.17 18.91 -15.58
N HIS A 310 24.72 17.78 -16.06
CA HIS A 310 25.91 17.77 -16.92
C HIS A 310 25.62 18.08 -18.40
N LEU A 311 24.40 17.88 -18.88
CA LEU A 311 24.02 18.22 -20.26
C LEU A 311 23.60 19.68 -20.43
N THR A 312 23.24 20.36 -19.34
CA THR A 312 22.84 21.77 -19.34
C THR A 312 24.00 22.74 -19.11
N PHE A 313 25.26 22.29 -19.21
CA PHE A 313 26.39 23.23 -19.24
C PHE A 313 26.20 24.24 -20.38
N PRO A 314 26.39 25.54 -20.12
CA PRO A 314 26.18 26.54 -21.15
C PRO A 314 27.12 26.24 -22.31
N TYR A 315 26.59 26.21 -23.52
CA TYR A 315 27.36 26.68 -24.67
C TYR A 315 27.81 28.11 -24.33
N TYR A 316 28.97 28.25 -23.68
CA TYR A 316 29.67 29.50 -23.56
C TYR A 316 30.06 29.88 -24.99
N GLY A 317 29.41 30.93 -25.49
CA GLY A 317 29.80 31.61 -26.73
C GLY A 317 31.11 32.35 -26.60
#